data_AF-A0A2S2R5D5-F1
#
_entry.id   AF-A0A2S2R5D5-F1
#
_cell.length_a   1.000
_cell.length_b   1.000
_cell.length_c   1.000
_cell.angle_alpha   90.00
_cell.angle_beta   90.00
_cell.angle_gamma   90.00
#
_symmetry.space_group_name_H-M   'P 1'
#
loop_
_entity.id
_entity.type
_entity.pdbx_description
1 polymer ?
#
loop_
_entity_poly.entity_id
_entity_poly.type
_entity_poly.pdbx_seq_one_letter_code
_entity_poly.pdbx_strand_id
1 'polypeptide(L)'
;MALNHKKSSGKWWETEYSGNIHSYLQYREAECRMEYGGRSPQIHMRPVLLKTIRNISKTWEMSNVSVHLAITLLDFFMDNHDLKFDTAMLVSFACLTLAGTKLISYNSSMVAASIILTTRHTLGLSPCWTVKLRKVSGYLKKDLVQCCSLLGRNVMQRR
;
A
#
# COMPACT_ATOMS: atom_id res chain seq x y z
N MET A 1 -34.88 4.68 -29.83
CA MET A 1 -33.51 4.99 -30.32
C MET A 1 -32.69 3.72 -30.19
N ALA A 2 -32.44 3.04 -31.31
CA ALA A 2 -31.68 1.80 -31.31
C ALA A 2 -30.19 2.10 -31.08
N LEU A 3 -29.62 1.56 -29.99
CA LEU A 3 -28.18 1.55 -29.78
C LEU A 3 -27.57 0.63 -30.83
N ASN A 4 -26.96 1.24 -31.85
CA ASN A 4 -26.18 0.56 -32.88
C ASN A 4 -24.98 -0.12 -32.21
N HIS A 5 -25.12 -1.39 -31.84
CA HIS A 5 -23.97 -2.26 -31.55
C HIS A 5 -23.19 -2.50 -32.84
N LYS A 6 -22.30 -1.57 -33.20
CA LYS A 6 -21.41 -1.70 -34.36
C LYS A 6 -19.97 -1.88 -33.93
N LYS A 7 -19.46 -3.05 -34.34
CA LYS A 7 -18.06 -3.53 -34.34
C LYS A 7 -17.39 -3.68 -32.98
N SER A 8 -17.53 -4.89 -32.44
CA SER A 8 -16.42 -5.52 -31.71
C SER A 8 -15.24 -5.62 -32.68
N SER A 9 -14.31 -4.66 -32.61
CA SER A 9 -12.95 -4.99 -33.02
C SER A 9 -12.47 -6.07 -32.05
N GLY A 10 -11.67 -7.03 -32.50
CA GLY A 10 -11.17 -8.10 -31.63
C GLY A 10 -10.27 -7.64 -30.47
N LYS A 11 -10.17 -6.33 -30.22
CA LYS A 11 -9.33 -5.71 -29.20
C LYS A 11 -10.18 -5.32 -27.99
N TRP A 12 -9.81 -5.83 -26.81
CA TRP A 12 -10.57 -5.62 -25.56
C TRP A 12 -10.66 -4.16 -25.10
N TRP A 13 -9.78 -3.28 -25.60
CA TRP A 13 -9.69 -1.86 -25.23
C TRP A 13 -10.45 -0.91 -26.16
N GLU A 14 -10.97 -1.40 -27.29
CA GLU A 14 -11.63 -0.58 -28.30
C GLU A 14 -13.14 -0.53 -28.01
N THR A 15 -13.51 0.32 -27.06
CA THR A 15 -14.90 0.59 -26.67
C THR A 15 -15.36 1.95 -27.19
N GLU A 16 -16.67 2.23 -27.13
CA GLU A 16 -17.23 3.55 -27.44
C GLU A 16 -16.63 4.68 -26.58
N TYR A 17 -16.09 4.34 -25.40
CA TYR A 17 -15.45 5.27 -24.47
C TYR A 17 -13.95 5.42 -24.69
N SER A 18 -13.32 4.63 -25.56
CA SER A 18 -11.84 4.60 -25.70
C SER A 18 -11.24 5.99 -25.99
N GLY A 19 -11.87 6.77 -26.88
CA GLY A 19 -11.49 8.15 -27.16
C GLY A 19 -11.65 9.07 -25.95
N ASN A 20 -12.79 9.00 -25.25
CA ASN A 20 -13.03 9.82 -24.05
C ASN A 20 -12.06 9.47 -22.91
N ILE A 21 -11.78 8.18 -22.69
CA ILE A 21 -10.81 7.71 -21.69
C ILE A 21 -9.44 8.27 -22.03
N HIS A 22 -9.00 8.18 -23.29
CA HIS A 22 -7.70 8.67 -23.71
C HIS A 22 -7.56 10.19 -23.47
N SER A 23 -8.51 10.98 -23.97
CA SER A 23 -8.50 12.44 -23.77
C SER A 23 -8.56 12.82 -22.29
N TYR A 24 -9.33 12.09 -21.48
CA TYR A 24 -9.41 12.33 -20.03
C TYR A 24 -8.09 12.01 -19.32
N LEU A 25 -7.43 10.90 -19.67
CA LEU A 25 -6.13 10.56 -19.10
C LEU A 25 -5.07 11.61 -19.45
N GLN A 26 -5.02 12.08 -20.71
CA GLN A 26 -4.12 13.16 -21.13
C GLN A 26 -4.38 14.47 -20.37
N TYR A 27 -5.65 14.85 -20.23
CA TYR A 27 -6.04 16.01 -19.44
C TYR A 27 -5.56 15.87 -17.98
N ARG A 28 -5.74 14.69 -17.37
CA ARG A 28 -5.25 14.44 -16.01
C ARG A 28 -3.73 14.45 -15.90
N GLU A 29 -3.02 13.96 -16.92
CA GLU A 29 -1.56 14.03 -16.95
C GLU A 29 -1.05 15.46 -17.06
N ALA A 30 -1.79 16.36 -17.72
CA ALA A 30 -1.45 17.78 -17.81
C ALA A 30 -1.81 18.55 -16.54
N GLU A 31 -3.02 18.35 -15.99
CA GLU A 31 -3.55 19.15 -14.88
C GLU A 31 -3.20 18.61 -13.49
N CYS A 32 -3.07 17.29 -13.33
CA CYS A 32 -2.80 16.64 -12.04
C CYS A 32 -1.37 16.08 -11.96
N ARG A 33 -0.44 16.59 -12.79
CA ARG A 33 0.95 16.16 -12.71
C ARG A 33 1.53 16.62 -11.38
N MET A 34 1.68 15.68 -10.45
CA MET A 34 2.50 15.88 -9.26
C MET A 34 3.93 16.10 -9.77
N GLU A 35 4.45 17.33 -9.65
CA GLU A 35 5.80 17.66 -10.10
C GLU A 35 6.82 16.89 -9.25
N TYR A 36 7.37 15.83 -9.81
CA TYR A 36 8.54 15.17 -9.25
C TYR A 36 9.77 15.98 -9.62
N GLY A 37 10.28 16.77 -8.68
CA GLY A 37 11.42 17.66 -8.87
C GLY A 37 12.78 16.96 -8.80
N GLY A 38 12.84 15.70 -8.36
CA GLY A 38 14.10 14.97 -8.20
C GLY A 38 15.04 15.60 -7.17
N ARG A 39 14.49 16.34 -6.21
CA ARG A 39 15.18 17.09 -5.15
C ARG A 39 15.43 16.28 -3.88
N SER A 40 14.92 15.05 -3.82
CA SER A 40 15.09 14.13 -2.68
C SER A 40 16.57 13.97 -2.25
N PRO A 41 17.02 14.53 -1.11
CA PRO A 41 18.42 14.37 -0.67
C PRO A 41 18.76 12.91 -0.34
N GLN A 42 17.75 12.11 0.05
CA GLN A 42 17.83 10.68 0.34
C GLN A 42 17.63 9.75 -0.88
N ILE A 43 17.74 10.24 -2.12
CA ILE A 43 17.50 9.39 -3.31
C ILE A 43 18.38 8.14 -3.36
N HIS A 44 19.59 8.21 -2.77
CA HIS A 44 20.52 7.08 -2.66
C HIS A 44 19.96 5.90 -1.83
N MET A 45 18.99 6.14 -0.94
CA MET A 45 18.34 5.09 -0.16
C MET A 45 17.27 4.33 -0.96
N ARG A 46 16.81 4.90 -2.08
CA ARG A 46 15.71 4.38 -2.90
C ARG A 46 15.87 2.90 -3.29
N PRO A 47 17.04 2.39 -3.73
CA PRO A 47 17.18 0.97 -4.05
C PRO A 47 16.88 0.04 -2.88
N VAL A 48 17.29 0.42 -1.66
CA VAL A 48 17.02 -0.36 -0.43
C VAL A 48 15.52 -0.31 -0.11
N LEU A 49 14.90 0.87 -0.17
CA LEU A 49 13.47 1.03 0.06
C LEU A 49 12.65 0.21 -0.95
N LEU A 50 13.00 0.26 -2.24
CA LEU A 50 12.34 -0.52 -3.29
C LEU A 50 12.49 -2.03 -3.08
N LYS A 51 13.66 -2.49 -2.65
CA LYS A 51 13.88 -3.91 -2.33
C LYS A 51 12.97 -4.34 -1.18
N THR A 52 12.85 -3.52 -0.13
CA THR A 52 11.93 -3.76 0.98
C THR A 52 10.48 -3.77 0.50
N ILE A 53 10.06 -2.75 -0.26
CA ILE A 53 8.70 -2.64 -0.82
C ILE A 53 8.34 -3.86 -1.64
N ARG A 54 9.25 -4.33 -2.50
CA ARG A 54 9.05 -5.52 -3.34
C ARG A 54 8.92 -6.81 -2.53
N ASN A 55 9.67 -6.95 -1.44
CA ASN A 55 9.58 -8.13 -0.57
C ASN A 55 8.25 -8.16 0.19
N ILE A 56 7.82 -7.01 0.71
CA ILE A 56 6.53 -6.88 1.41
C ILE A 56 5.37 -7.08 0.43
N SER A 57 5.42 -6.47 -0.76
CA SER A 57 4.34 -6.57 -1.74
C SER A 57 4.12 -7.99 -2.25
N LYS A 58 5.18 -8.78 -2.42
CA LYS A 58 5.10 -10.22 -2.69
C LYS A 58 4.42 -10.98 -1.55
N THR A 59 4.72 -10.60 -0.31
CA THR A 59 4.12 -11.23 0.88
C THR A 59 2.62 -10.93 0.97
N TRP A 60 2.22 -9.70 0.63
CA TRP A 60 0.83 -9.23 0.66
C TRP A 60 0.04 -9.58 -0.61
N GLU A 61 0.71 -10.16 -1.62
CA GLU A 61 0.17 -10.44 -2.96
C GLU A 61 -0.49 -9.22 -3.59
N MET A 62 0.22 -8.10 -3.58
CA MET A 62 -0.25 -6.87 -4.20
C MET A 62 -0.12 -6.94 -5.72
N SER A 63 -1.04 -6.28 -6.42
CA SER A 63 -0.93 -6.09 -7.87
C SER A 63 0.24 -5.18 -8.21
N ASN A 64 0.80 -5.34 -9.41
CA ASN A 64 1.87 -4.44 -9.89
C ASN A 64 1.41 -2.97 -9.87
N VAL A 65 0.13 -2.70 -10.17
CA VAL A 65 -0.46 -1.36 -10.13
C VAL A 65 -0.39 -0.77 -8.72
N SER A 66 -0.77 -1.52 -7.69
CA SER A 66 -0.65 -1.08 -6.29
C SER A 66 0.79 -0.87 -5.86
N VAL A 67 1.74 -1.69 -6.34
CA VAL A 67 3.16 -1.49 -6.04
C VAL A 67 3.68 -0.21 -6.69
N HIS A 68 3.34 0.04 -7.97
CA HIS A 68 3.70 1.28 -8.65
C HIS A 68 3.11 2.50 -7.94
N LEU A 69 1.85 2.44 -7.50
CA LEU A 69 1.22 3.51 -6.72
C LEU A 69 1.98 3.77 -5.40
N ALA A 70 2.33 2.72 -4.65
CA ALA A 70 3.09 2.87 -3.41
C ALA A 70 4.46 3.54 -3.64
N ILE A 71 5.16 3.16 -4.72
CA ILE A 71 6.45 3.75 -5.09
C ILE A 71 6.28 5.22 -5.49
N THR A 72 5.28 5.53 -6.31
CA THR A 72 5.00 6.91 -6.73
C THR A 72 4.70 7.81 -5.53
N LEU A 73 3.92 7.33 -4.56
CA LEU A 73 3.63 8.06 -3.31
C LEU A 73 4.90 8.27 -2.47
N LEU A 74 5.75 7.25 -2.37
CA LEU A 74 7.02 7.35 -1.64
C LEU A 74 7.96 8.36 -2.32
N ASP A 75 8.16 8.25 -3.63
CA ASP A 75 9.04 9.13 -4.40
C ASP A 75 8.58 10.59 -4.27
N PHE A 76 7.27 10.85 -4.30
CA PHE A 76 6.72 12.18 -4.05
C PHE A 76 6.94 12.69 -2.62
N PHE A 77 6.73 11.83 -1.62
CA PHE A 77 6.94 12.21 -0.23
C PHE A 77 8.41 12.52 0.04
N MET A 78 9.33 11.73 -0.52
CA MET A 78 10.76 11.97 -0.43
C MET A 78 11.18 13.28 -1.11
N ASP A 79 10.53 13.67 -2.20
CA ASP A 79 10.92 14.86 -2.96
C ASP A 79 10.73 16.18 -2.21
N ASN A 80 9.84 16.17 -1.21
CA ASN A 80 9.46 17.35 -0.44
C ASN A 80 10.01 17.34 1.00
N HIS A 81 10.75 16.31 1.40
CA HIS A 81 11.20 16.12 2.79
C HIS A 81 12.63 15.59 2.85
N ASP A 82 13.38 15.98 3.88
CA ASP A 82 14.65 15.37 4.25
C ASP A 82 14.40 14.27 5.30
N LEU A 83 14.60 13.01 4.92
CA LEU A 83 14.22 11.85 5.74
C LEU A 83 15.44 11.04 6.16
N LYS A 84 15.45 10.69 7.45
CA LYS A 84 16.32 9.63 7.97
C LYS A 84 15.83 8.26 7.48
N PHE A 85 16.74 7.29 7.43
CA PHE A 85 16.46 5.94 6.94
C PHE A 85 15.27 5.27 7.65
N ASP A 86 15.22 5.32 8.99
CA ASP A 86 14.13 4.71 9.77
C ASP A 86 12.77 5.33 9.44
N THR A 87 12.73 6.66 9.28
CA THR A 87 11.52 7.39 8.89
C THR A 87 11.11 7.03 7.46
N ALA A 88 12.06 6.93 6.52
CA ALA A 88 11.79 6.54 5.15
C ALA A 88 11.24 5.09 5.05
N MET A 89 11.72 4.18 5.90
CA MET A 89 11.19 2.82 6.02
C MET A 89 9.74 2.79 6.55
N LEU A 90 9.43 3.61 7.56
CA LEU A 90 8.07 3.77 8.06
C LEU A 90 7.12 4.33 7.00
N VAL A 91 7.56 5.37 6.27
CA VAL A 91 6.80 5.97 5.16
C VAL A 91 6.58 4.93 4.06
N SER A 92 7.58 4.12 3.73
CA SER A 92 7.45 3.04 2.74
C SER A 92 6.34 2.05 3.13
N PHE A 93 6.27 1.67 4.41
CA PHE A 93 5.18 0.85 4.94
C PHE A 93 3.83 1.56 4.85
N ALA A 94 3.75 2.85 5.18
CA ALA A 94 2.52 3.62 5.07
C ALA A 94 2.02 3.71 3.62
N CYS A 95 2.91 3.98 2.66
CA CYS A 95 2.57 4.00 1.23
C CYS A 95 2.07 2.65 0.72
N LEU A 96 2.67 1.55 1.17
CA LEU A 96 2.19 0.20 0.87
C LEU A 96 0.80 -0.07 1.43
N THR A 97 0.54 0.34 2.67
CA THR A 97 -0.79 0.20 3.29
C THR A 97 -1.83 1.05 2.58
N LEU A 98 -1.49 2.27 2.17
CA LEU A 98 -2.38 3.15 1.40
C LEU A 98 -2.70 2.59 0.01
N ALA A 99 -1.70 2.04 -0.69
CA ALA A 99 -1.90 1.47 -2.01
C ALA A 99 -2.53 0.06 -1.99
N GLY A 100 -2.49 -0.61 -0.85
CA GLY A 100 -3.00 -1.95 -0.65
C GLY A 100 -4.50 -1.96 -0.40
N THR A 101 -5.29 -2.27 -1.43
CA THR A 101 -6.76 -2.38 -1.35
C THR A 101 -7.24 -3.36 -0.28
N LYS A 102 -6.48 -4.42 0.01
CA LYS A 102 -6.80 -5.43 1.02
C LYS A 102 -6.86 -4.87 2.45
N LEU A 103 -6.10 -3.81 2.76
CA LEU A 103 -6.08 -3.20 4.10
C LEU A 103 -7.12 -2.09 4.25
N ILE A 104 -7.56 -1.48 3.15
CA ILE A 104 -8.62 -0.46 3.13
C ILE A 104 -9.97 -1.03 3.59
N SER A 105 -10.20 -2.34 3.41
CA SER A 105 -11.41 -3.02 3.89
C SER A 105 -11.48 -3.16 5.42
N TYR A 106 -10.39 -2.88 6.15
CA TYR A 106 -10.36 -2.93 7.61
C TYR A 106 -10.38 -1.51 8.21
N ASN A 107 -11.01 -1.37 9.38
CA ASN A 107 -10.96 -0.12 10.14
C ASN A 107 -9.51 0.27 10.46
N SER A 108 -9.17 1.56 10.34
CA SER A 108 -7.81 2.06 10.62
C SER A 108 -7.31 1.69 12.03
N SER A 109 -8.22 1.63 13.01
CA SER A 109 -7.95 1.15 14.37
C SER A 109 -7.54 -0.34 14.42
N MET A 110 -8.17 -1.18 13.60
CA MET A 110 -7.85 -2.61 13.51
C MET A 110 -6.51 -2.85 12.81
N VAL A 111 -6.19 -2.07 11.77
CA VAL A 111 -4.89 -2.13 11.10
C VAL A 111 -3.78 -1.72 12.07
N ALA A 112 -3.97 -0.62 12.81
CA ALA A 112 -3.01 -0.17 13.82
C ALA A 112 -2.80 -1.23 14.93
N ALA A 113 -3.88 -1.81 15.46
CA ALA A 113 -3.81 -2.88 16.45
C ALA A 113 -3.09 -4.13 15.91
N SER A 114 -3.35 -4.48 14.65
CA SER A 114 -2.70 -5.61 13.97
C SER A 114 -1.20 -5.38 13.79
N ILE A 115 -0.78 -4.18 13.36
CA ILE A 115 0.64 -3.82 13.27
C ILE A 115 1.34 -3.96 14.63
N ILE A 116 0.71 -3.48 15.72
CA ILE A 116 1.26 -3.62 17.08
C ILE A 116 1.40 -5.09 17.45
N LEU A 117 0.37 -5.92 17.20
CA LEU A 117 0.42 -7.35 17.48
C LEU A 117 1.53 -8.05 16.69
N THR A 118 1.61 -7.80 15.38
CA THR A 118 2.61 -8.35 14.47
C THR A 118 4.02 -7.95 14.91
N THR A 119 4.24 -6.69 15.25
CA THR A 119 5.55 -6.18 15.69
C THR A 119 5.99 -6.83 17.00
N ARG A 120 5.09 -6.90 17.98
CA ARG A 120 5.38 -7.54 19.29
C ARG A 120 5.68 -9.03 19.14
N HIS A 121 5.01 -9.71 18.22
CA HIS A 121 5.29 -11.11 17.90
C HIS A 121 6.66 -11.28 17.24
N THR A 122 7.00 -10.46 16.24
CA THR A 122 8.32 -10.49 15.58
C THR A 122 9.46 -10.23 16.56
N LEU A 123 9.22 -9.39 17.57
CA LEU A 123 10.17 -9.11 18.66
C LEU A 123 10.15 -10.14 19.80
N GLY A 124 9.35 -11.21 19.70
CA GLY A 124 9.29 -12.27 20.73
C GLY A 124 8.75 -11.82 22.08
N LEU A 125 7.99 -10.72 22.15
CA LEU A 125 7.51 -10.16 23.41
C LEU A 125 6.34 -10.99 23.96
N SER A 126 6.45 -11.42 25.22
CA SER A 126 5.40 -12.15 25.94
C SER A 126 4.81 -11.33 27.10
N PRO A 127 3.48 -11.27 27.26
CA PRO A 127 2.48 -11.76 26.33
C PRO A 127 2.41 -10.89 25.07
N CYS A 128 2.21 -11.51 23.90
CA CYS A 128 2.17 -10.79 22.62
C CYS A 128 1.02 -9.76 22.57
N TRP A 129 -0.12 -10.06 23.22
CA TRP A 129 -1.25 -9.15 23.39
C TRP A 129 -1.60 -9.01 24.88
N THR A 130 -1.35 -7.83 25.45
CA THR A 130 -1.55 -7.58 26.89
C THR A 130 -2.99 -7.17 27.19
N VAL A 131 -3.40 -7.32 28.45
CA VAL A 131 -4.72 -6.83 28.93
C VAL A 131 -4.86 -5.32 28.73
N LYS A 132 -3.77 -4.55 28.89
CA LYS A 132 -3.75 -3.10 28.64
C LYS A 132 -4.02 -2.78 27.17
N LEU A 133 -3.37 -3.48 26.23
CA LEU A 133 -3.60 -3.29 24.80
C LEU A 133 -5.03 -3.64 24.40
N ARG A 134 -5.58 -4.73 24.96
CA ARG A 134 -7.01 -5.08 24.78
C ARG A 134 -7.93 -3.97 25.28
N LYS A 135 -7.66 -3.41 26.46
CA LYS A 135 -8.49 -2.35 27.06
C LYS A 135 -8.45 -1.04 26.24
N VAL A 136 -7.29 -0.68 25.70
CA VAL A 136 -7.11 0.57 24.94
C VAL A 136 -7.63 0.46 23.50
N SER A 137 -7.38 -0.66 22.83
CA SER A 137 -7.77 -0.85 21.42
C SER A 137 -9.18 -1.39 21.23
N GLY A 138 -9.76 -2.04 22.26
CA GLY A 138 -11.03 -2.73 22.17
C GLY A 138 -10.99 -4.08 21.45
N TYR A 139 -9.85 -4.48 20.85
CA TYR A 139 -9.74 -5.71 20.06
C TYR A 139 -9.19 -6.89 20.86
N LEU A 140 -9.76 -8.07 20.63
CA LEU A 140 -9.21 -9.34 21.08
C LEU A 140 -8.18 -9.82 20.06
N LYS A 141 -7.21 -10.63 20.52
CA LYS A 141 -6.19 -11.22 19.64
C LYS A 141 -6.84 -11.97 18.46
N LYS A 142 -7.97 -12.65 18.68
CA LYS A 142 -8.72 -13.40 17.66
C LYS A 142 -9.26 -12.50 16.53
N ASP A 143 -9.64 -11.26 16.85
CA ASP A 143 -10.21 -10.32 15.88
C ASP A 143 -9.14 -9.77 14.92
N LEU A 144 -7.87 -9.80 15.36
CA LEU A 144 -6.74 -9.25 14.62
C LEU A 144 -6.04 -10.28 13.73
N VAL A 145 -6.31 -11.59 13.88
CA VAL A 145 -5.57 -12.67 13.21
C VAL A 145 -5.61 -12.53 11.69
N GLN A 146 -6.77 -12.20 11.13
CA GLN A 146 -6.96 -12.08 9.69
C GLN A 146 -6.24 -10.86 9.11
N CYS A 147 -6.24 -9.73 9.80
CA CYS A 147 -5.47 -8.56 9.35
C CYS A 147 -3.97 -8.76 9.56
N CYS A 148 -3.56 -9.43 10.64
CA CYS A 148 -2.15 -9.77 10.90
C CYS A 148 -1.56 -10.73 9.87
N SER A 149 -2.34 -11.72 9.39
CA SER A 149 -1.87 -12.66 8.37
C SER A 149 -1.61 -11.97 7.03
N LEU A 150 -2.39 -10.92 6.71
CA LEU A 150 -2.13 -10.07 5.56
C LEU A 150 -0.86 -9.24 5.73
N LEU A 151 -0.59 -8.73 6.94
CA LEU A 151 0.62 -7.94 7.23
C LEU A 151 1.90 -8.79 7.28
N GLY A 152 1.80 -10.07 7.67
CA GLY A 152 2.94 -10.98 7.72
C GLY A 152 2.53 -12.45 7.73
N ARG A 153 2.76 -13.15 6.61
CA ARG A 153 2.45 -14.59 6.42
C ARG A 153 3.07 -15.53 7.45
N ASN A 154 4.24 -15.17 7.99
CA ASN A 154 5.01 -16.04 8.89
C ASN A 154 4.75 -15.78 10.40
N VAL A 155 3.92 -14.80 10.73
CA VAL A 155 3.82 -14.27 12.10
C VAL A 155 2.89 -15.11 12.98
N MET A 156 2.03 -15.95 12.41
CA MET A 156 1.08 -16.77 13.18
C MET A 156 1.32 -18.28 13.05
N GLN A 157 2.36 -18.70 12.32
CA GLN A 157 2.68 -20.12 12.08
C GLN A 157 3.81 -20.67 12.97
N ARG A 158 4.56 -19.83 13.70
CA ARG A 158 5.57 -20.31 14.65
C ARG A 158 4.99 -20.41 16.06
N ARG A 159 4.55 -21.62 16.42
CA ARG A 159 4.64 -22.16 17.78
C ARG A 159 5.45 -23.43 17.71
#